data_AF-A0A2S9FAQ2-F1
#
_entry.id   AF-A0A2S9FAQ2-F1
#
_cell.length_a   1.000
_cell.length_b   1.000
_cell.length_c   1.000
_cell.angle_alpha   90.00
_cell.angle_beta   90.00
_cell.angle_gamma   90.00
#
_symmetry.space_group_name_H-M   'P 1'
#
loop_
_entity.id
_entity.type
_entity.pdbx_description
1 polymer ?
#
loop_
_entity_poly.entity_id
_entity_poly.type
_entity_poly.pdbx_seq_one_letter_code
_entity_poly.pdbx_strand_id
1 'polypeptide(L)'
;YAQDVMSIDDLLAFAQGARFAIETNAMVTVDAALAERTGLPLGTEWLAASGYRRIDDATAPVCRTEYYINRTFAAVGRLLHRHTGPIFPLLEDMFGVSVVEVHQEISAVVLDAELAGRLEIDAGSVGLQLQRTYTTSDGEIAQVTVNTHPASRFRHAMTMRRVRDTR
;
A
#
# COMPACT_ATOMS: atom_id res chain seq x y z
N TYR A 1 -8.86 -9.59 -11.15
CA TYR A 1 -7.96 -10.11 -10.10
C TYR A 1 -8.68 -10.03 -8.76
N ALA A 2 -8.63 -11.08 -7.94
CA ALA A 2 -9.34 -11.14 -6.66
C ALA A 2 -8.35 -11.25 -5.50
N GLN A 3 -8.45 -10.36 -4.51
CA GLN A 3 -7.63 -10.41 -3.30
C GLN A 3 -8.41 -11.08 -2.17
N ASP A 4 -7.90 -12.21 -1.66
CA ASP A 4 -8.31 -12.86 -0.40
C ASP A 4 -7.14 -12.72 0.58
N VAL A 5 -7.36 -12.12 1.75
CA VAL A 5 -6.32 -11.89 2.76
C VAL A 5 -6.91 -12.24 4.12
N MET A 6 -6.32 -13.24 4.77
CA MET A 6 -6.77 -13.71 6.07
C MET A 6 -5.70 -13.51 7.17
N SER A 7 -4.46 -13.15 6.78
CA SER A 7 -3.32 -12.92 7.67
C SER A 7 -2.31 -11.93 7.07
N ILE A 8 -1.38 -11.43 7.90
CA ILE A 8 -0.24 -10.60 7.44
C ILE A 8 0.62 -11.39 6.44
N ASP A 9 0.76 -12.71 6.63
CA ASP A 9 1.50 -13.59 5.73
C ASP A 9 0.85 -13.70 4.34
N ASP A 10 -0.48 -13.62 4.24
CA ASP A 10 -1.18 -13.63 2.95
C ASP A 10 -0.92 -12.35 2.13
N LEU A 11 -0.61 -11.23 2.80
CA LEU A 11 -0.16 -10.00 2.12
C LEU A 11 1.19 -10.21 1.43
N LEU A 12 2.05 -11.08 1.97
CA LEU A 12 3.34 -11.45 1.38
C LEU A 12 3.14 -12.24 0.08
N ALA A 13 2.24 -13.23 0.09
CA ALA A 13 1.96 -14.07 -1.06
C ALA A 13 1.35 -13.29 -2.24
N PHE A 14 0.51 -12.31 -1.95
CA PHE A 14 -0.14 -11.46 -2.95
C PHE A 14 0.84 -10.54 -3.71
N ALA A 15 1.91 -10.10 -3.05
CA ALA A 15 2.88 -9.19 -3.63
C ALA A 15 3.81 -9.86 -4.67
N GLN A 16 3.75 -11.19 -4.83
CA GLN A 16 4.72 -11.97 -5.62
C GLN A 16 4.49 -11.97 -7.15
N GLY A 17 3.42 -11.35 -7.65
CA GLY A 17 3.10 -11.36 -9.09
C GLY A 17 3.37 -10.06 -9.85
N ALA A 18 3.63 -8.95 -9.17
CA ALA A 18 3.71 -7.63 -9.81
C ALA A 18 4.87 -6.79 -9.29
N ARG A 19 5.75 -6.36 -10.20
CA ARG A 19 6.88 -5.46 -9.93
C ARG A 19 6.36 -4.07 -9.60
N PHE A 20 6.88 -3.48 -8.53
CA PHE A 20 6.63 -2.08 -8.20
C PHE A 20 7.64 -1.19 -8.94
N ALA A 21 7.17 -0.51 -9.99
CA ALA A 21 7.95 0.47 -10.73
C ALA A 21 7.86 1.83 -10.03
N ILE A 22 8.86 2.14 -9.20
CA ILE A 22 8.96 3.39 -8.45
C ILE A 22 9.26 4.55 -9.40
N GLU A 23 8.51 5.64 -9.25
CA GLU A 23 8.67 6.89 -10.01
C GLU A 23 9.21 8.02 -9.14
N THR A 24 8.75 8.09 -7.90
CA THR A 24 9.22 9.10 -6.94
C THR A 24 9.64 8.43 -5.64
N ASN A 25 10.66 9.02 -5.01
CA ASN A 25 11.18 8.61 -3.71
C ASN A 25 11.78 9.83 -3.02
N ALA A 26 11.05 10.42 -2.08
CA ALA A 26 11.44 11.68 -1.45
C ALA A 26 10.85 11.81 -0.03
N MET A 27 11.49 12.62 0.82
CA MET A 27 10.89 13.02 2.08
C MET A 27 9.73 13.98 1.82
N VAL A 28 8.62 13.79 2.54
CA VAL A 28 7.44 14.65 2.50
C VAL A 28 7.03 15.03 3.91
N THR A 29 6.44 16.22 4.05
CA THR A 29 5.75 16.63 5.27
C THR A 29 4.26 16.40 5.08
N VAL A 30 3.61 15.77 6.06
CA VAL A 30 2.17 15.47 6.01
C VAL A 30 1.38 16.78 6.10
N ASP A 31 0.68 17.12 5.02
CA ASP A 31 -0.30 18.20 5.01
C ASP A 31 -1.71 17.70 5.36
N ALA A 32 -2.71 18.59 5.35
CA ALA A 32 -4.08 18.25 5.74
C ALA A 32 -4.71 17.19 4.81
N ALA A 33 -4.49 17.31 3.50
CA ALA A 33 -5.04 16.38 2.52
C ALA A 33 -4.38 14.99 2.66
N LEU A 34 -3.07 14.95 2.90
CA LEU A 34 -2.35 13.70 3.11
C LEU A 34 -2.74 13.05 4.44
N ALA A 35 -2.90 13.84 5.52
CA ALA A 35 -3.36 13.36 6.82
C ALA A 35 -4.74 12.70 6.70
N GLU A 36 -5.70 13.35 6.04
CA GLU A 36 -7.04 12.81 5.80
C GLU A 36 -6.99 11.49 5.02
N ARG A 37 -6.12 11.42 3.99
CA ARG A 37 -5.98 10.24 3.12
C ARG A 37 -5.21 9.07 3.71
N THR A 38 -4.47 9.26 4.80
CA THR A 38 -3.53 8.23 5.31
C THR A 38 -3.67 7.96 6.80
N GLY A 39 -4.40 8.80 7.52
CA GLY A 39 -4.43 8.80 8.99
C GLY A 39 -3.12 9.23 9.64
N LEU A 40 -2.11 9.67 8.87
CA LEU A 40 -0.83 10.10 9.41
C LEU A 40 -0.97 11.47 10.13
N PRO A 41 -0.20 11.72 11.21
CA PRO A 41 -0.30 12.98 11.93
C PRO A 41 0.19 14.17 11.09
N LEU A 42 -0.61 15.24 11.05
CA LEU A 42 -0.28 16.50 10.37
C LEU A 42 1.08 17.05 10.82
N GLY A 43 1.88 17.53 9.88
CA GLY A 43 3.19 18.14 10.12
C GLY A 43 4.35 17.16 10.35
N THR A 44 4.08 15.84 10.38
CA THR A 44 5.14 14.83 10.51
C THR A 44 5.86 14.57 9.18
N GLU A 45 7.11 14.13 9.25
CA GLU A 45 7.93 13.82 8.07
C GLU A 45 8.00 12.32 7.80
N TRP A 46 7.80 11.94 6.53
CA TRP A 46 7.77 10.56 6.07
C TRP A 46 8.55 10.42 4.77
N LEU A 47 9.17 9.26 4.55
CA LEU A 47 9.69 8.91 3.24
C LEU A 47 8.53 8.44 2.36
N ALA A 48 8.19 9.22 1.34
CA ALA A 48 7.20 8.83 0.34
C ALA A 48 7.86 8.16 -0.85
N ALA A 49 7.41 6.95 -1.19
CA ALA A 49 7.76 6.27 -2.42
C ALA A 49 6.49 5.95 -3.20
N SER A 50 6.40 6.41 -4.46
CA SER A 50 5.20 6.21 -5.27
C SER A 50 5.53 5.68 -6.67
N GLY A 51 4.59 4.97 -7.26
CA GLY A 51 4.75 4.38 -8.57
C GLY A 51 3.60 3.46 -8.92
N TYR A 52 3.85 2.47 -9.79
CA TYR A 52 2.81 1.58 -10.29
C TYR A 52 3.21 0.12 -10.20
N ARG A 53 2.25 -0.75 -9.87
CA ARG A 53 2.45 -2.20 -9.94
C ARG A 53 2.13 -2.73 -11.33
N ARG A 54 3.09 -3.44 -11.94
CA ARG A 54 2.96 -4.05 -13.27
C ARG A 54 3.27 -5.55 -13.17
N ILE A 55 2.43 -6.37 -13.81
CA ILE A 55 2.72 -7.80 -14.00
C ILE A 55 3.64 -7.97 -15.21
N ASP A 56 3.30 -7.28 -16.29
CA ASP A 56 4.09 -7.17 -17.52
C ASP A 56 4.23 -5.69 -17.89
N ASP A 57 5.46 -5.27 -18.24
CA ASP A 57 5.75 -3.89 -18.66
C ASP A 57 4.99 -3.51 -19.95
N ALA A 58 4.58 -4.48 -20.78
CA ALA A 58 3.77 -4.26 -21.99
C ALA A 58 2.26 -4.08 -21.71
N THR A 59 1.81 -4.24 -20.47
CA THR A 59 0.40 -4.14 -20.10
C THR A 59 0.11 -2.96 -19.18
N ALA A 60 -1.14 -2.50 -19.20
CA ALA A 60 -1.64 -1.47 -18.30
C ALA A 60 -1.32 -1.80 -16.82
N PRO A 61 -0.90 -0.83 -16.01
CA PRO A 61 -0.64 -1.07 -14.60
C PRO A 61 -1.84 -1.63 -13.85
N VAL A 62 -1.57 -2.49 -12.87
CA VAL A 62 -2.58 -3.09 -11.99
C VAL A 62 -3.13 -2.07 -10.99
N CYS A 63 -2.27 -1.22 -10.46
CA CYS A 63 -2.63 -0.13 -9.55
C CYS A 63 -1.55 0.93 -9.47
N ARG A 64 -1.97 2.10 -8.97
CA ARG A 64 -1.08 3.08 -8.34
C ARG A 64 -0.77 2.60 -6.93
N THR A 65 0.49 2.70 -6.54
CA THR A 65 0.96 2.34 -5.19
C THR A 65 1.75 3.49 -4.62
N GLU A 66 1.41 3.88 -3.40
CA GLU A 66 2.11 4.85 -2.58
C GLU A 66 2.50 4.19 -1.26
N TYR A 67 3.73 4.41 -0.83
CA TYR A 67 4.25 4.07 0.48
C TYR A 67 4.63 5.35 1.20
N TYR A 68 4.24 5.44 2.46
CA TYR A 68 4.67 6.45 3.41
C TYR A 68 5.38 5.71 4.54
N ILE A 69 6.71 5.78 4.56
CA ILE A 69 7.57 5.04 5.49
C ILE A 69 8.05 6.00 6.56
N ASN A 70 7.98 5.59 7.82
CA ASN A 70 8.36 6.44 8.95
C ASN A 70 9.81 6.94 8.76
N ARG A 71 10.06 8.23 9.04
CA ARG A 71 11.38 8.85 8.88
C ARG A 71 12.52 8.07 9.55
N THR A 72 12.23 7.39 10.67
CA THR A 72 13.20 6.56 11.39
C THR A 72 13.73 5.42 10.52
N PHE A 73 12.93 4.96 9.56
CA PHE A 73 13.27 3.88 8.64
C PHE A 73 13.64 4.37 7.22
N ALA A 74 13.77 5.68 7.00
CA ALA A 74 13.97 6.26 5.66
C ALA A 74 15.24 5.77 4.93
N ALA A 75 16.21 5.19 5.64
CA ALA A 75 17.38 4.57 5.01
C ALA A 75 17.02 3.43 4.05
N VAL A 76 15.86 2.79 4.23
CA VAL A 76 15.32 1.76 3.31
C VAL A 76 15.14 2.29 1.89
N GLY A 77 14.94 3.61 1.72
CA GLY A 77 14.75 4.29 0.44
C GLY A 77 15.82 3.95 -0.61
N ARG A 78 17.04 3.64 -0.16
CA ARG A 78 18.17 3.26 -1.02
C ARG A 78 18.04 1.88 -1.66
N LEU A 79 17.22 1.01 -1.05
CA LEU A 79 17.05 -0.38 -1.48
C LEU A 79 15.77 -0.57 -2.31
N LEU A 80 14.81 0.35 -2.22
CA LEU A 80 13.48 0.18 -2.80
C LEU A 80 13.47 -0.13 -4.30
N HIS A 81 14.40 0.47 -5.07
CA HIS A 81 14.48 0.25 -6.53
C HIS A 81 14.89 -1.17 -6.92
N ARG A 82 15.56 -1.91 -6.02
CA ARG A 82 16.04 -3.27 -6.24
C ARG A 82 15.21 -4.29 -5.46
N HIS A 83 14.38 -3.82 -4.55
CA HIS A 83 13.54 -4.66 -3.71
C HIS A 83 12.34 -5.17 -4.50
N THR A 84 12.01 -6.44 -4.31
CA THR A 84 10.80 -7.06 -4.85
C THR A 84 9.97 -7.55 -3.69
N GLY A 85 8.66 -7.29 -3.75
CA GLY A 85 7.72 -7.69 -2.70
C GLY A 85 7.32 -6.54 -1.79
N PRO A 86 6.80 -6.85 -0.59
CA PRO A 86 6.34 -5.85 0.38
C PRO A 86 7.53 -5.21 1.11
N ILE A 87 7.37 -3.95 1.54
CA ILE A 87 8.43 -3.19 2.20
C ILE A 87 8.52 -3.52 3.70
N PHE A 88 7.42 -3.87 4.38
CA PHE A 88 7.47 -4.08 5.82
C PHE A 88 8.44 -5.19 6.28
N PRO A 89 8.61 -6.34 5.60
CA PRO A 89 9.61 -7.33 6.02
C PRO A 89 11.03 -6.79 5.87
N LEU A 90 11.26 -5.93 4.86
CA LEU A 90 12.54 -5.24 4.71
C LEU A 90 12.79 -4.25 5.87
N LEU A 91 11.73 -3.64 6.42
CA LEU A 91 11.85 -2.81 7.62
C LEU A 91 12.20 -3.66 8.85
N GLU A 92 11.53 -4.80 9.02
CA GLU A 92 11.79 -5.74 10.11
C GLU A 92 13.24 -6.24 10.06
N ASP A 93 13.71 -6.70 8.90
CA ASP A 93 15.06 -7.20 8.70
C ASP A 93 16.15 -6.13 8.92
N MET A 94 15.94 -4.91 8.42
CA MET A 94 16.95 -3.86 8.47
C MET A 94 17.04 -3.15 9.84
N PHE A 95 15.92 -3.01 10.54
CA PHE A 95 15.82 -2.17 11.74
C PHE A 95 15.50 -2.97 13.00
N GLY A 96 15.29 -4.28 12.90
CA GLY A 96 15.02 -5.14 14.04
C GLY A 96 13.66 -4.87 14.71
N VAL A 97 12.72 -4.30 13.96
CA VAL A 97 11.33 -4.08 14.40
C VAL A 97 10.46 -5.28 14.02
N SER A 98 9.27 -5.37 14.61
CA SER A 98 8.28 -6.37 14.21
C SER A 98 6.93 -5.69 14.02
N VAL A 99 6.29 -5.90 12.87
CA VAL A 99 4.93 -5.45 12.61
C VAL A 99 3.97 -6.45 13.25
N VAL A 100 3.17 -5.96 14.19
CA VAL A 100 2.22 -6.80 14.95
C VAL A 100 0.77 -6.55 14.56
N GLU A 101 0.49 -5.42 13.91
CA GLU A 101 -0.85 -5.06 13.48
C GLU A 101 -0.82 -4.45 12.07
N VAL A 102 -1.82 -4.84 11.27
CA VAL A 102 -2.13 -4.20 9.99
C VAL A 102 -3.60 -3.80 10.00
N HIS A 103 -3.88 -2.51 10.11
CA HIS A 103 -5.21 -1.97 9.91
C HIS A 103 -5.43 -1.66 8.43
N GLN A 104 -6.47 -2.26 7.82
CA GLN A 104 -6.79 -2.06 6.41
C GLN A 104 -8.15 -1.38 6.25
N GLU A 105 -8.18 -0.31 5.47
CA GLU A 105 -9.40 0.39 5.06
C GLU A 105 -9.57 0.29 3.53
N ILE A 106 -10.82 0.11 3.08
CA ILE A 106 -11.17 0.01 1.67
C ILE A 106 -12.24 1.04 1.36
N SER A 107 -11.96 1.92 0.40
CA SER A 107 -12.87 2.98 -0.03
C SER A 107 -13.02 2.98 -1.55
N ALA A 108 -14.13 3.54 -2.04
CA ALA A 108 -14.31 3.84 -3.46
C ALA A 108 -13.83 5.26 -3.74
N VAL A 109 -13.13 5.46 -4.85
CA VAL A 109 -12.58 6.76 -5.25
C VAL A 109 -12.89 7.04 -6.72
N VAL A 110 -13.15 8.29 -7.07
CA VAL A 110 -13.22 8.71 -8.48
C VAL A 110 -11.81 9.04 -8.95
N LEU A 111 -11.41 8.47 -10.08
CA LEU A 111 -10.08 8.65 -10.63
C LEU A 111 -10.05 9.88 -11.53
N ASP A 112 -9.18 10.83 -11.19
CA ASP A 112 -8.93 11.99 -12.03
C ASP A 112 -8.32 11.59 -13.39
N ALA A 113 -8.24 12.56 -14.31
CA ALA A 113 -7.78 12.30 -15.67
C ALA A 113 -6.31 11.84 -15.72
N GLU A 114 -5.47 12.33 -14.81
CA GLU A 114 -4.05 11.96 -14.77
C GLU A 114 -3.89 10.50 -14.37
N LEU A 115 -4.46 10.12 -13.22
CA LEU A 115 -4.40 8.78 -12.69
C LEU A 115 -5.12 7.78 -13.60
N ALA A 116 -6.28 8.14 -14.15
CA ALA A 116 -7.00 7.30 -15.12
C ALA A 116 -6.17 7.06 -16.38
N GLY A 117 -5.53 8.10 -16.92
CA GLY A 117 -4.66 7.99 -18.10
C GLY A 117 -3.47 7.07 -17.85
N ARG A 118 -2.78 7.21 -16.71
CA ARG A 118 -1.66 6.32 -16.32
C ARG A 118 -2.10 4.88 -16.10
N LEU A 119 -3.34 4.68 -15.65
CA LEU A 119 -3.94 3.36 -15.48
C LEU A 119 -4.54 2.82 -16.80
N GLU A 120 -4.58 3.57 -17.91
CA GLU A 120 -5.20 3.15 -19.18
C GLU A 120 -6.70 2.82 -19.03
N ILE A 121 -7.44 3.73 -18.38
CA ILE A 121 -8.91 3.68 -18.26
C ILE A 121 -9.50 5.08 -18.53
N ASP A 122 -10.82 5.15 -18.67
CA ASP A 122 -11.51 6.42 -18.88
C ASP A 122 -11.47 7.30 -17.62
N ALA A 123 -11.25 8.61 -17.80
CA ALA A 123 -11.32 9.60 -16.73
C ALA A 123 -12.71 9.61 -16.07
N GLY A 124 -12.74 9.81 -14.75
CA GLY A 124 -13.99 9.74 -13.97
C GLY A 124 -14.44 8.31 -13.66
N SER A 125 -13.69 7.29 -14.11
CA SER A 125 -13.89 5.91 -13.67
C SER A 125 -13.72 5.78 -12.16
N VAL A 126 -14.44 4.82 -11.56
CA VAL A 126 -14.29 4.48 -10.15
C VAL A 126 -13.15 3.50 -9.95
N GLY A 127 -12.40 3.71 -8.87
CA GLY A 127 -11.41 2.79 -8.34
C GLY A 127 -11.73 2.34 -6.92
N LEU A 128 -11.06 1.29 -6.48
CA LEU A 128 -10.97 0.87 -5.09
C LEU A 128 -9.62 1.33 -4.53
N GLN A 129 -9.65 2.10 -3.46
CA GLN A 129 -8.46 2.48 -2.70
C GLN A 129 -8.35 1.59 -1.46
N LEU A 130 -7.19 0.95 -1.31
CA LEU A 130 -6.84 0.12 -0.17
C LEU A 130 -5.73 0.83 0.60
N GLN A 131 -6.06 1.34 1.78
CA GLN A 131 -5.12 1.91 2.73
C GLN A 131 -4.75 0.85 3.76
N ARG A 132 -3.46 0.72 4.06
CA ARG A 132 -2.98 -0.16 5.14
C ARG A 132 -2.00 0.58 6.03
N THR A 133 -2.25 0.55 7.33
CA THR A 133 -1.36 1.08 8.36
C THR A 133 -0.71 -0.10 9.07
N TYR A 134 0.62 -0.13 9.11
CA TYR A 134 1.42 -1.20 9.70
C TYR A 134 2.05 -0.68 11.00
N THR A 135 1.64 -1.26 12.12
CA THR A 135 2.07 -0.82 13.46
C THR A 135 3.03 -1.84 14.05
N THR A 136 4.14 -1.36 14.62
CA THR A 136 5.16 -2.20 15.24
C THR A 136 4.75 -2.66 16.64
N SER A 137 5.48 -3.63 17.19
CA SER A 137 5.36 -4.07 18.59
C SER A 137 5.53 -2.93 19.60
N ASP A 138 6.23 -1.87 19.23
CA ASP A 138 6.47 -0.69 20.06
C ASP A 138 5.34 0.34 19.97
N GLY A 139 4.29 0.06 19.18
CA GLY A 139 3.14 0.95 18.97
C GLY A 139 3.36 2.05 17.93
N GLU A 140 4.50 2.03 17.23
CA GLU A 140 4.84 3.02 16.21
C GLU A 140 4.29 2.62 14.84
N ILE A 141 3.80 3.58 14.06
CA ILE A 141 3.46 3.33 12.66
C ILE A 141 4.77 3.21 11.87
N ALA A 142 5.07 2.01 11.37
CA ALA A 142 6.25 1.78 10.54
C ALA A 142 6.07 2.29 9.11
N GLN A 143 4.90 2.01 8.54
CA GLN A 143 4.54 2.45 7.21
C GLN A 143 3.02 2.52 7.03
N VAL A 144 2.60 3.39 6.12
CA VAL A 144 1.26 3.39 5.52
C VAL A 144 1.40 3.11 4.03
N THR A 145 0.50 2.32 3.47
CA THR A 145 0.41 2.10 2.02
C THR A 145 -0.94 2.51 1.51
N VAL A 146 -0.99 3.18 0.36
CA VAL A 146 -2.22 3.49 -0.36
C VAL A 146 -2.12 2.86 -1.75
N ASN A 147 -3.01 1.93 -2.05
CA ASN A 147 -3.09 1.28 -3.36
C ASN A 147 -4.41 1.62 -4.02
N THR A 148 -4.36 2.23 -5.20
CA THR A 148 -5.57 2.59 -5.96
C THR A 148 -5.68 1.72 -7.19
N HIS A 149 -6.69 0.86 -7.19
CA HIS A 149 -6.98 -0.09 -8.24
C HIS A 149 -8.19 0.35 -9.08
N PRO A 150 -8.14 0.25 -10.41
CA PRO A 150 -9.33 0.37 -11.25
C PRO A 150 -10.39 -0.68 -10.90
N ALA A 151 -11.65 -0.26 -10.72
CA ALA A 151 -12.75 -1.18 -10.39
C ALA A 151 -12.98 -2.26 -11.47
N SER A 152 -12.60 -1.98 -12.73
CA SER A 152 -12.70 -2.92 -13.85
C SER A 152 -11.75 -4.12 -13.75
N ARG A 153 -10.67 -4.03 -12.96
CA ARG A 153 -9.60 -5.03 -12.91
C ARG A 153 -9.37 -5.65 -11.54
N PHE A 154 -9.91 -5.04 -10.49
CA PHE A 154 -9.68 -5.46 -9.12
C PHE A 154 -10.98 -5.74 -8.37
N ARG A 155 -10.97 -6.82 -7.59
CA ARG A 155 -12.03 -7.19 -6.65
C ARG A 155 -11.40 -7.56 -5.32
N HIS A 156 -11.90 -6.99 -4.23
CA HIS A 156 -11.62 -7.51 -2.90
C HIS A 156 -12.66 -8.58 -2.54
N ALA A 157 -12.23 -9.69 -1.94
CA ALA A 157 -13.11 -10.75 -1.47
C ALA A 157 -12.67 -11.18 -0.07
N MET A 158 -13.63 -11.43 0.81
CA MET A 158 -13.37 -11.98 2.15
C MET A 158 -14.42 -13.05 2.46
N THR A 159 -14.00 -14.13 3.10
CA THR A 159 -14.92 -15.16 3.61
C THR A 159 -14.95 -15.13 5.13
N MET A 160 -16.03 -14.60 5.70
CA MET A 160 -16.22 -14.58 7.15
C MET A 160 -16.95 -15.84 7.62
N ARG A 161 -16.41 -16.49 8.66
CA ARG A 161 -17.02 -17.64 9.31
C ARG A 161 -17.39 -17.28 10.74
N ARG A 162 -18.53 -17.78 11.21
CA ARG A 162 -18.97 -17.60 12.60
C ARG A 162 -18.04 -18.37 13.53
N VAL A 163 -17.50 -17.71 14.55
CA VAL A 163 -16.82 -18.37 15.67
C VAL A 163 -17.86 -19.22 16.40
N ARG A 164 -17.64 -20.54 16.49
CA ARG A 164 -18.44 -21.42 17.33
C ARG A 164 -17.73 -21.49 18.68
N ASP A 165 -18.35 -20.95 19.73
CA ASP A 165 -17.92 -21.22 21.09
C ASP A 165 -18.09 -22.72 21.36
N THR A 166 -16.97 -23.42 21.47
CA THR A 166 -16.95 -24.75 22.07
C THR A 166 -17.06 -24.53 23.58
N ARG A 167 -18.25 -24.78 24.14
CA ARG A 167 -18.41 -24.97 25.58
C ARG A 167 -17.75 -26.25 26.03
#